data_AF-A0A3M0Y8R0-F1
#
_entry.id   AF-A0A3M0Y8R0-F1
#
_cell.length_a   1.000
_cell.length_b   1.000
_cell.length_c   1.000
_cell.angle_alpha   90.00
_cell.angle_beta   90.00
_cell.angle_gamma   90.00
#
_symmetry.space_group_name_H-M   'P 1'
#
loop_
_entity.id
_entity.type
_entity.pdbx_description
1 polymer ?
#
loop_
_entity_poly.entity_id
_entity_poly.type
_entity_poly.pdbx_seq_one_letter_code
_entity_poly.pdbx_strand_id
1 'polypeptide(L)'
;MRLRAALFALLFVLSASHAGTESKTLHDLACPNAGVLGAGLITNVCWSCMFPIRLAGIDMFGNRAPSDANSNPVCACGGDLSEGRLPTIGFSLGLWQPTRLIELVRRPYCFPGLGGVQISGSLSTLGGGRTVGGQRAVTAESTLDRLGFWNFHYYSFPLLALLEIMN
;
A
#
# COMPACT_ATOMS: atom_id res chain seq x y z
N MET A 1 2.99 -30.64 47.91
CA MET A 1 3.72 -29.80 46.92
C MET A 1 3.80 -30.41 45.51
N ARG A 2 3.82 -31.75 45.33
CA ARG A 2 3.97 -32.37 44.00
C ARG A 2 2.76 -32.24 43.06
N LEU A 3 1.54 -32.15 43.61
CA LEU A 3 0.31 -32.03 42.82
C LEU A 3 0.09 -30.63 42.21
N ARG A 4 0.56 -29.57 42.91
CA ARG A 4 0.49 -28.19 42.41
C ARG A 4 1.46 -27.95 41.25
N ALA A 5 2.66 -28.53 41.31
CA ALA A 5 3.63 -28.47 40.22
C ALA A 5 3.13 -29.18 38.95
N ALA A 6 2.42 -30.31 39.11
CA ALA A 6 1.83 -31.03 37.98
C ALA A 6 0.68 -30.24 37.30
N LEU A 7 -0.17 -29.57 38.10
CA LEU A 7 -1.23 -28.71 37.56
C LEU A 7 -0.69 -27.51 36.77
N PHE A 8 0.37 -26.86 37.29
CA PHE A 8 1.01 -25.74 36.61
C PHE A 8 1.72 -26.16 35.31
N ALA A 9 2.33 -27.34 35.26
CA ALA A 9 2.93 -27.87 34.04
C ALA A 9 1.88 -28.23 32.98
N LEU A 10 0.71 -28.75 33.38
CA LEU A 10 -0.37 -29.10 32.46
C LEU A 10 -1.04 -27.86 31.84
N LEU A 11 -1.18 -26.78 32.62
CA LEU A 11 -1.70 -25.49 32.14
C LEU A 11 -0.73 -24.79 31.16
N PHE A 12 0.58 -24.98 31.31
CA PHE A 12 1.57 -24.42 30.39
C PHE A 12 1.59 -25.14 29.03
N VAL A 13 1.36 -26.46 29.03
CA VAL A 13 1.29 -27.27 27.79
C VAL A 13 0.00 -26.99 27.00
N LEU A 14 -1.12 -26.69 27.66
CA LEU A 14 -2.39 -26.37 26.98
C LEU A 14 -2.39 -24.99 26.28
N SER A 15 -1.43 -24.11 26.61
CA SER A 15 -1.35 -22.76 26.05
C SER A 15 -0.56 -22.69 24.72
N ALA A 16 0.14 -23.76 24.34
CA ALA A 16 1.06 -23.75 23.19
C ALA A 16 0.42 -24.08 21.83
N SER A 17 -0.90 -24.31 21.77
CA SER A 17 -1.54 -24.89 20.57
C SER A 17 -2.24 -23.91 19.62
N HIS A 18 -2.09 -22.59 19.78
CA HIS A 18 -2.69 -21.60 18.85
C HIS A 18 -1.68 -21.01 17.86
N ALA A 19 -0.87 -21.85 17.23
CA ALA A 19 -0.23 -21.48 15.97
C ALA A 19 -1.25 -21.72 14.83
N GLY A 20 -2.11 -20.72 14.56
CA GLY A 20 -3.03 -20.75 13.44
C GLY A 20 -2.25 -20.92 12.14
N THR A 21 -2.22 -22.13 11.60
CA THR A 21 -1.60 -22.40 10.30
C THR A 21 -2.67 -22.13 9.26
N GLU A 22 -2.62 -20.95 8.64
CA GLU A 22 -3.56 -20.57 7.58
C GLU A 22 -3.24 -21.38 6.32
N SER A 23 -4.06 -22.39 6.02
CA SER A 23 -3.92 -23.21 4.82
C SER A 23 -4.28 -22.38 3.58
N LYS A 24 -3.29 -21.74 2.95
CA LYS A 24 -3.49 -20.96 1.73
C LYS A 24 -3.92 -21.85 0.57
N THR A 25 -5.04 -21.52 -0.05
CA THR A 25 -5.55 -22.24 -1.21
C THR A 25 -4.77 -21.86 -2.48
N LEU A 26 -4.86 -22.67 -3.54
CA LEU A 26 -4.28 -22.33 -4.85
C LEU A 26 -4.76 -20.96 -5.37
N HIS A 27 -5.99 -20.57 -5.00
CA HIS A 27 -6.57 -19.28 -5.34
C HIS A 27 -5.87 -18.11 -4.60
N ASP A 28 -5.50 -18.31 -3.33
CA ASP A 28 -4.76 -17.32 -2.52
C ASP A 28 -3.30 -17.18 -2.98
N LEU A 29 -2.73 -18.24 -3.56
CA LEU A 29 -1.42 -18.18 -4.21
C LEU A 29 -1.48 -17.49 -5.59
N ALA A 30 -2.63 -17.56 -6.25
CA ALA A 30 -2.83 -16.91 -7.55
C ALA A 30 -3.08 -15.40 -7.44
N CYS A 31 -3.70 -14.95 -6.34
CA CYS A 31 -3.85 -13.53 -6.00
C CYS A 31 -3.60 -13.30 -4.51
N PRO A 32 -2.32 -13.11 -4.11
CA PRO A 32 -1.99 -12.95 -2.71
C PRO A 32 -2.47 -11.60 -2.17
N ASN A 33 -2.97 -11.60 -0.95
CA ASN A 33 -3.26 -10.38 -0.19
C ASN A 33 -1.93 -9.72 0.23
N ALA A 34 -1.72 -8.46 -0.16
CA ALA A 34 -0.54 -7.68 0.22
C ALA A 34 -0.64 -7.07 1.63
N GLY A 35 -1.81 -7.11 2.26
CA GLY A 35 -2.05 -6.65 3.63
C GLY A 35 -1.97 -5.12 3.80
N VAL A 36 -1.96 -4.36 2.71
CA VAL A 36 -1.70 -2.91 2.70
C VAL A 36 -2.76 -2.12 3.48
N LEU A 37 -4.04 -2.52 3.39
CA LEU A 37 -5.15 -1.85 4.09
C LEU A 37 -5.37 -2.35 5.53
N GLY A 38 -4.64 -3.37 5.96
CA GLY A 38 -4.69 -3.89 7.33
C GLY A 38 -3.53 -3.36 8.17
N ALA A 39 -2.86 -4.25 8.92
CA ALA A 39 -1.67 -3.91 9.69
C ALA A 39 -0.54 -3.29 8.83
N GLY A 40 -0.48 -3.67 7.55
CA GLY A 40 0.49 -3.14 6.57
C GLY A 40 0.44 -1.63 6.39
N LEU A 41 -0.70 -1.00 6.70
CA LEU A 41 -0.87 0.46 6.60
C LEU A 41 0.13 1.22 7.49
N ILE A 42 0.51 0.61 8.62
CA ILE A 42 1.47 1.17 9.56
C ILE A 42 2.85 0.50 9.40
N THR A 43 2.89 -0.82 9.22
CA THR A 43 4.17 -1.56 9.25
C THR A 43 4.96 -1.48 7.94
N ASN A 44 4.27 -1.34 6.81
CA ASN A 44 4.92 -1.37 5.48
C ASN A 44 5.23 0.03 4.97
N VAL A 45 4.84 1.07 5.71
CA VAL A 45 5.12 2.47 5.38
C VAL A 45 6.41 2.89 6.07
N CYS A 46 7.32 3.45 5.29
CA CYS A 46 8.52 4.09 5.82
C CYS A 46 8.18 5.48 6.40
N TRP A 47 7.81 5.54 7.69
CA TRP A 47 7.51 6.81 8.37
C TRP A 47 8.73 7.74 8.44
N SER A 48 9.93 7.18 8.57
CA SER A 48 11.17 7.96 8.53
C SER A 48 11.44 8.59 7.16
N CYS A 49 10.85 8.04 6.09
CA CYS A 49 10.98 8.59 4.75
C CYS A 49 10.09 9.82 4.51
N MET A 50 9.17 10.13 5.43
CA MET A 50 8.35 11.34 5.33
C MET A 50 9.15 12.61 5.68
N PHE A 51 10.32 12.45 6.30
CA PHE A 51 11.20 13.53 6.66
C PHE A 51 12.01 14.06 5.47
N PRO A 52 12.41 15.35 5.49
CA PRO A 52 12.09 16.32 6.55
C PRO A 52 10.65 16.82 6.50
N ILE A 53 10.10 17.10 7.68
CA ILE A 53 8.83 17.83 7.80
C ILE A 53 9.19 19.30 7.87
N ARG A 54 8.81 20.08 6.87
CA ARG A 54 9.03 21.52 6.79
C ARG A 54 7.81 22.27 7.26
N LEU A 55 7.96 23.11 8.27
CA LEU A 55 6.92 24.03 8.71
C LEU A 55 7.41 25.46 8.56
N ALA A 56 6.64 26.30 7.87
CA ALA A 56 6.97 27.69 7.62
C ALA A 56 8.39 27.89 7.03
N GLY A 57 8.80 27.00 6.12
CA GLY A 57 10.11 27.04 5.44
C GLY A 57 11.28 26.44 6.24
N ILE A 58 11.07 26.05 7.51
CA ILE A 58 12.09 25.49 8.40
C ILE A 58 12.02 23.95 8.36
N ASP A 59 13.17 23.30 8.14
CA ASP A 59 13.30 21.84 8.23
C ASP A 59 13.18 21.37 9.70
N MET A 60 12.12 20.64 10.03
CA MET A 60 11.96 19.96 11.31
C MET A 60 12.25 18.47 11.16
N PHE A 61 13.25 18.01 11.91
CA PHE A 61 13.68 16.61 12.04
C PHE A 61 14.10 15.93 10.71
N GLY A 62 15.19 15.15 10.76
CA GLY A 62 15.68 14.39 9.60
C GLY A 62 16.67 15.15 8.71
N ASN A 63 16.83 14.69 7.47
CA ASN A 63 17.81 15.20 6.50
C ASN A 63 17.38 16.54 5.88
N ARG A 64 18.29 17.25 5.21
CA ARG A 64 17.94 18.48 4.47
C ARG A 64 16.94 18.18 3.35
N ALA A 65 15.94 19.05 3.19
CA ALA A 65 15.02 18.91 2.07
C ALA A 65 15.69 19.33 0.76
N PRO A 66 15.05 19.02 -0.39
CA PRO A 66 15.54 19.43 -1.70
C PRO A 66 15.85 20.92 -1.80
N SER A 67 16.81 21.27 -2.65
CA SER A 67 17.24 22.66 -2.85
C SER A 67 16.14 23.58 -3.37
N ASP A 68 15.10 23.00 -4.00
CA ASP A 68 13.94 23.67 -4.56
C ASP A 68 12.71 23.65 -3.63
N ALA A 69 12.87 23.24 -2.36
CA ALA A 69 11.79 23.28 -1.39
C ALA A 69 11.31 24.71 -1.11
N ASN A 70 10.00 24.88 -0.93
CA ASN A 70 9.39 26.17 -0.60
C ASN A 70 9.95 26.73 0.72
N SER A 71 10.48 27.96 0.66
CA SER A 71 11.04 28.68 1.81
C SER A 71 10.09 29.74 2.40
N ASN A 72 8.94 29.99 1.77
CA ASN A 72 8.00 31.00 2.24
C ASN A 72 7.30 30.54 3.52
N PRO A 73 7.36 31.29 4.62
CA PRO A 73 6.79 30.85 5.89
C PRO A 73 5.26 30.85 5.89
N VAL A 74 4.67 31.74 5.11
CA VAL A 74 3.22 31.97 5.05
C VAL A 74 2.76 31.80 3.60
N CYS A 75 1.62 31.18 3.42
CA CYS A 75 0.92 31.08 2.14
C CYS A 75 -0.47 31.71 2.25
N ALA A 76 -0.94 32.28 1.15
CA ALA A 76 -2.32 32.74 1.00
C ALA A 76 -2.98 31.85 -0.06
N CYS A 77 -4.06 31.17 0.31
CA CYS A 77 -4.78 30.26 -0.57
C CYS A 77 -6.23 30.72 -0.76
N GLY A 78 -6.67 30.74 -2.02
CA GLY A 78 -8.00 31.21 -2.37
C GLY A 78 -8.22 32.69 -2.06
N GLY A 79 -9.47 33.13 -2.16
CA GLY A 79 -9.84 34.54 -2.08
C GLY A 79 -9.71 35.23 -3.43
N ASP A 80 -10.69 36.09 -3.72
CA ASP A 80 -10.63 37.03 -4.82
C ASP A 80 -11.01 38.39 -4.26
N LEU A 81 -10.04 39.29 -4.23
CA LEU A 81 -10.24 40.64 -3.71
C LEU A 81 -11.22 41.44 -4.60
N SER A 82 -11.35 41.09 -5.88
CA SER A 82 -12.32 41.68 -6.80
C SER A 82 -13.76 41.25 -6.52
N GLU A 83 -13.95 40.05 -5.94
CA GLU A 83 -15.25 39.53 -5.49
C GLU A 83 -15.51 39.79 -3.99
N GLY A 84 -14.63 40.54 -3.31
CA GLY A 84 -14.76 40.87 -1.88
C GLY A 84 -14.47 39.72 -0.92
N ARG A 85 -13.84 38.63 -1.39
CA ARG A 85 -13.51 37.45 -0.58
C ARG A 85 -12.03 37.49 -0.15
N LEU A 86 -11.80 37.59 1.15
CA LEU A 86 -10.45 37.59 1.72
C LEU A 86 -9.76 36.22 1.53
N PRO A 87 -8.44 36.20 1.25
CA PRO A 87 -7.67 34.97 1.14
C PRO A 87 -7.51 34.29 2.51
N THR A 88 -7.46 32.97 2.53
CA THR A 88 -7.12 32.22 3.75
C THR A 88 -5.61 32.22 3.92
N ILE A 89 -5.14 32.79 5.03
CA ILE A 89 -3.72 32.82 5.37
C ILE A 89 -3.38 31.57 6.17
N GLY A 90 -2.39 30.83 5.70
CA GLY A 90 -1.88 29.62 6.34
C GLY A 90 -0.36 29.58 6.38
N PHE A 91 0.19 28.53 6.99
CA PHE A 91 1.62 28.27 6.99
C PHE A 91 1.97 27.26 5.91
N SER A 92 3.18 27.35 5.35
CA SER A 92 3.65 26.33 4.43
C SER A 92 4.00 25.04 5.19
N LEU A 93 3.48 23.91 4.71
CA LEU A 93 3.83 22.58 5.18
C LEU A 93 4.42 21.78 4.01
N GLY A 94 5.59 21.20 4.20
CA GLY A 94 6.24 20.34 3.22
C GLY A 94 6.66 19.02 3.86
N LEU A 95 6.35 17.89 3.22
CA LEU A 95 6.81 16.57 3.64
C LEU A 95 6.72 15.60 2.47
N TRP A 96 7.38 14.45 2.58
CA TRP A 96 7.19 13.37 1.63
C TRP A 96 6.02 12.50 2.06
N GLN A 97 4.93 12.51 1.30
CA GLN A 97 3.78 11.65 1.57
C GLN A 97 3.55 10.63 0.45
N PRO A 98 3.23 9.37 0.78
CA PRO A 98 2.65 8.44 -0.17
C PRO A 98 1.29 8.98 -0.61
N THR A 99 1.13 9.21 -1.91
CA THR A 99 -0.15 9.67 -2.48
C THR A 99 -0.80 8.64 -3.38
N ARG A 100 -0.05 7.60 -3.77
CA ARG A 100 -0.44 6.59 -4.76
C ARG A 100 0.12 5.23 -4.39
N LEU A 101 -0.69 4.20 -4.64
CA LEU A 101 -0.29 2.80 -4.53
C LEU A 101 -0.35 2.18 -5.92
N ILE A 102 0.74 1.54 -6.33
CA ILE A 102 0.83 0.86 -7.62
C ILE A 102 1.16 -0.61 -7.35
N GLU A 103 0.41 -1.50 -7.94
CA GLU A 103 0.67 -2.94 -7.87
C GLU A 103 0.84 -3.52 -9.28
N LEU A 104 1.69 -4.55 -9.39
CA LEU A 104 1.99 -5.25 -10.63
C LEU A 104 1.58 -6.71 -10.49
N VAL A 105 0.67 -7.16 -11.35
CA VAL A 105 0.08 -8.51 -11.27
C VAL A 105 0.13 -9.23 -12.61
N ARG A 106 0.44 -10.53 -12.58
CA ARG A 106 0.42 -11.39 -13.78
C ARG A 106 -0.98 -11.78 -14.20
N ARG A 107 -1.86 -11.93 -13.21
CA ARG A 107 -3.26 -12.27 -13.46
C ARG A 107 -4.06 -10.97 -13.57
N PRO A 108 -4.74 -10.73 -14.70
CA PRO A 108 -5.62 -9.57 -14.80
C PRO A 108 -6.73 -9.70 -13.75
N TYR A 109 -7.23 -8.56 -13.25
CA TYR A 109 -8.31 -8.49 -12.25
C TYR A 109 -8.01 -9.10 -10.88
N CYS A 110 -6.74 -9.36 -10.57
CA CYS A 110 -6.27 -9.69 -9.22
C CYS A 110 -5.82 -8.40 -8.52
N PHE A 111 -6.36 -8.13 -7.33
CA PHE A 111 -6.10 -6.91 -6.57
C PHE A 111 -5.41 -7.19 -5.22
N PRO A 112 -4.09 -7.46 -5.17
CA PRO A 112 -3.35 -7.72 -3.92
C PRO A 112 -3.51 -6.63 -2.86
N GLY A 113 -3.45 -5.35 -3.26
CA GLY A 113 -3.58 -4.19 -2.37
C GLY A 113 -4.96 -4.06 -1.75
N LEU A 114 -6.00 -4.60 -2.42
CA LEU A 114 -7.38 -4.64 -1.92
C LEU A 114 -7.74 -5.97 -1.27
N GLY A 115 -6.78 -6.63 -0.62
CA GLY A 115 -7.06 -7.86 0.11
C GLY A 115 -6.92 -9.15 -0.71
N GLY A 116 -6.36 -9.09 -1.92
CA GLY A 116 -6.30 -10.24 -2.83
C GLY A 116 -7.62 -10.54 -3.53
N VAL A 117 -8.54 -9.56 -3.58
CA VAL A 117 -9.83 -9.69 -4.24
C VAL A 117 -9.63 -9.93 -5.73
N GLN A 118 -10.40 -10.87 -6.29
CA GLN A 118 -10.47 -11.12 -7.72
C GLN A 118 -11.84 -10.72 -8.25
N ILE A 119 -11.89 -9.75 -9.17
CA ILE A 119 -13.16 -9.33 -9.79
C ILE A 119 -13.39 -10.19 -11.02
N SER A 120 -13.85 -11.43 -10.83
CA SER A 120 -14.18 -12.36 -11.91
C SER A 120 -15.63 -12.18 -12.39
N GLY A 121 -15.99 -10.97 -12.81
CA GLY A 121 -17.30 -10.69 -13.41
C GLY A 121 -17.24 -10.85 -14.93
N SER A 122 -17.58 -12.04 -15.46
CA SER A 122 -17.93 -12.23 -16.89
C SER A 122 -16.91 -11.76 -17.95
N LEU A 123 -15.61 -11.73 -17.62
CA LEU A 123 -14.56 -11.24 -18.54
C LEU A 123 -13.52 -12.30 -18.92
N SER A 124 -13.83 -13.56 -18.67
CA SER A 124 -13.04 -14.69 -19.19
C SER A 124 -13.11 -14.81 -20.72
N THR A 125 -14.04 -14.11 -21.38
CA THR A 125 -14.25 -14.09 -22.83
C THR A 125 -13.47 -13.00 -23.58
N LEU A 126 -13.03 -11.91 -22.93
CA LEU A 126 -12.23 -10.85 -23.58
C LEU A 126 -10.73 -11.12 -23.52
N GLY A 127 -10.30 -12.30 -24.01
CA GLY A 127 -8.88 -12.56 -24.30
C GLY A 127 -7.98 -12.86 -23.09
N GLY A 128 -8.56 -13.14 -21.91
CA GLY A 128 -7.82 -13.39 -20.66
C GLY A 128 -6.78 -14.54 -20.71
N GLY A 129 -6.90 -15.47 -21.66
CA GLY A 129 -5.88 -16.52 -21.87
C GLY A 129 -4.57 -16.01 -22.48
N ARG A 130 -4.56 -14.82 -23.12
CA ARG A 130 -3.38 -14.22 -23.76
C ARG A 130 -2.70 -13.15 -22.91
N THR A 131 -3.37 -12.65 -21.87
CA THR A 131 -2.86 -11.60 -20.97
C THR A 131 -2.33 -12.16 -19.65
N VAL A 132 -2.39 -13.48 -19.43
CA VAL A 132 -1.60 -14.14 -18.38
C VAL A 132 -0.25 -14.47 -18.98
N GLY A 133 0.76 -13.65 -18.70
CA GLY A 133 2.12 -13.91 -19.17
C GLY A 133 2.60 -15.28 -18.68
N GLY A 134 2.87 -16.21 -19.61
CA GLY A 134 3.62 -17.44 -19.34
C GLY A 134 2.99 -18.79 -19.69
N GLN A 135 1.83 -18.86 -20.36
CA GLN A 135 1.20 -20.15 -20.69
C GLN A 135 0.77 -20.23 -22.16
N ARG A 136 1.74 -20.34 -23.07
CA ARG A 136 1.49 -20.95 -24.38
C ARG A 136 2.33 -22.22 -24.47
N ALA A 137 1.67 -23.33 -24.79
CA ALA A 137 2.31 -24.62 -25.00
C ALA A 137 3.41 -24.48 -26.05
N VAL A 138 4.62 -24.91 -25.69
CA VAL A 138 5.78 -24.92 -26.58
C VAL A 138 5.54 -25.96 -27.67
N THR A 139 5.10 -25.53 -28.84
CA THR A 139 5.29 -26.27 -30.10
C THR A 139 6.58 -25.78 -30.75
N ALA A 140 7.35 -26.70 -31.32
CA ALA A 140 8.78 -26.58 -31.62
C ALA A 140 9.22 -25.49 -32.63
N GLU A 141 8.36 -24.54 -32.99
CA GLU A 141 8.61 -23.63 -34.12
C GLU A 141 7.95 -22.26 -33.91
N SER A 142 8.32 -21.55 -32.84
CA SER A 142 7.95 -20.13 -32.69
C SER A 142 8.97 -19.37 -31.86
N THR A 143 9.96 -18.79 -32.54
CA THR A 143 11.08 -18.02 -31.97
C THR A 143 10.69 -16.60 -31.50
N LEU A 144 9.39 -16.29 -31.31
CA LEU A 144 8.92 -14.92 -31.02
C LEU A 144 8.16 -14.67 -29.71
N ASP A 145 7.69 -15.66 -28.93
CA ASP A 145 6.58 -15.36 -27.99
C ASP A 145 6.85 -15.67 -26.49
N ARG A 146 7.99 -15.24 -25.95
CA ARG A 146 8.27 -15.18 -24.50
C ARG A 146 7.97 -13.81 -23.89
N LEU A 147 6.93 -13.12 -24.36
CA LEU A 147 6.53 -11.83 -23.80
C LEU A 147 5.80 -12.04 -22.46
N GLY A 148 6.44 -11.63 -21.36
CA GLY A 148 5.83 -11.64 -20.04
C GLY A 148 4.87 -10.46 -19.90
N PHE A 149 3.57 -10.72 -20.03
CA PHE A 149 2.55 -9.70 -19.80
C PHE A 149 2.32 -9.47 -18.29
N TRP A 150 2.22 -8.19 -17.91
CA TRP A 150 1.88 -7.74 -16.56
C TRP A 150 0.78 -6.69 -16.66
N ASN A 151 -0.11 -6.70 -15.68
CA ASN A 151 -1.10 -5.66 -15.47
C ASN A 151 -0.63 -4.79 -14.32
N PHE A 152 -0.87 -3.49 -14.40
CA PHE A 152 -0.66 -2.59 -13.27
C PHE A 152 -2.00 -2.01 -12.84
N HIS A 153 -2.20 -1.88 -11.53
CA HIS A 153 -3.32 -1.14 -10.98
C HIS A 153 -2.79 0.07 -10.21
N TYR A 154 -3.49 1.19 -10.34
CA TYR A 154 -3.09 2.47 -9.78
C TYR A 154 -4.21 2.99 -8.87
N TYR A 155 -3.90 3.20 -7.60
CA TYR A 155 -4.85 3.69 -6.61
C TYR A 155 -4.45 5.06 -6.09
N SER A 156 -5.44 5.89 -5.82
CA SER A 156 -5.26 7.05 -4.96
C SER A 156 -5.09 6.56 -3.53
N PHE A 157 -3.97 6.92 -2.89
CA PHE A 157 -3.63 6.47 -1.55
C PHE A 157 -3.08 7.63 -0.71
N PRO A 158 -3.92 8.63 -0.36
CA PRO A 158 -3.51 9.76 0.46
C PRO A 158 -3.39 9.33 1.92
N LEU A 159 -2.29 8.66 2.27
CA LEU A 159 -2.14 7.94 3.55
C LEU A 159 -2.43 8.82 4.78
N LEU A 160 -1.88 10.03 4.83
CA LEU A 160 -2.05 10.92 5.99
C LEU A 160 -3.49 11.39 6.16
N ALA A 161 -4.22 11.55 5.04
CA ALA A 161 -5.64 11.89 5.08
C ALA A 161 -6.50 10.70 5.52
N LEU A 162 -6.16 9.49 5.06
CA LEU A 162 -6.86 8.26 5.49
C LEU A 162 -6.71 7.99 6.99
N LEU A 163 -5.60 8.43 7.60
CA LEU A 163 -5.31 8.27 9.02
C LEU A 163 -5.66 9.51 9.86
N GLU A 164 -6.23 10.56 9.26
CA GLU A 164 -6.58 11.83 9.92
C GLU A 164 -5.43 12.50 10.71
N ILE A 165 -4.17 12.29 10.30
CA ILE A 165 -3.00 12.82 11.03
C ILE A 165 -2.89 14.35 10.91
N MET A 166 -3.49 14.94 9.86
CA MET A 166 -3.41 16.35 9.53
C MET A 166 -4.74 17.11 9.72
N ASN A 167 -5.65 16.58 10.55
CA ASN A 167 -6.95 17.19 10.83
C ASN A 167 -6.90 18.11 12.07
#